data_AF-A0A6G3MEE8-F1
#
_entry.id   AF-A0A6G3MEE8-F1
#
_cell.length_a   1.000
_cell.length_b   1.000
_cell.length_c   1.000
_cell.angle_alpha   90.00
_cell.angle_beta   90.00
_cell.angle_gamma   90.00
#
_symmetry.space_group_name_H-M   'P 1'
#
loop_
_entity.id
_entity.type
_entity.pdbx_description
1 polymer ?
#
loop_
_entity_poly.entity_id
_entity_poly.type
_entity_poly.pdbx_seq_one_letter_code
_entity_poly.pdbx_strand_id
1 'polypeptide(L)'
;LESFIDFQEKLHQNICRKRKLVSIGTHDLDTITGPFTYTALPPKDIRFRTLTLDKEYNGPEILDIYRKNKNYKQFVDIIENYPLYPVVLDSTNTILSLPPIINSYHSRLTSNTKNIFIECTATDLVKAKIVLNSIVTCFSKYSAKPFT
;
A
#
# COMPACT_ATOMS: atom_id res chain seq x y z
N LEU A 1 8.07 -12.48 8.97
CA LEU A 1 7.88 -11.43 7.94
C LEU A 1 7.53 -12.02 6.57
N GLU A 2 8.34 -12.94 6.04
CA GLU A 2 8.10 -13.51 4.70
C GLU A 2 6.70 -14.11 4.52
N SER A 3 6.22 -14.91 5.47
CA SER A 3 4.87 -15.49 5.41
C SER A 3 3.75 -14.44 5.40
N PHE A 4 3.98 -13.26 6.00
CA PHE A 4 3.02 -12.15 6.01
C PHE A 4 2.94 -11.49 4.63
N ILE A 5 4.09 -11.22 4.02
CA ILE A 5 4.18 -10.63 2.68
C ILE A 5 3.61 -11.60 1.64
N ASP A 6 3.97 -12.89 1.70
CA ASP A 6 3.43 -13.92 0.78
C ASP A 6 1.90 -14.06 0.90
N PHE A 7 1.36 -13.99 2.12
CA PHE A 7 -0.09 -14.02 2.32
C PHE A 7 -0.79 -12.80 1.70
N GLN A 8 -0.24 -11.60 1.90
CA GLN A 8 -0.74 -10.37 1.26
C GLN A 8 -0.70 -10.46 -0.26
N GLU A 9 0.39 -10.96 -0.84
CA GLU A 9 0.52 -11.15 -2.29
C GLU A 9 -0.50 -12.16 -2.84
N LYS A 10 -0.74 -13.26 -2.12
CA LYS A 10 -1.77 -14.26 -2.49
C LYS A 10 -3.18 -13.68 -2.48
N LEU A 11 -3.52 -12.82 -1.51
CA LEU A 11 -4.79 -12.11 -1.49
C LEU A 11 -4.88 -11.13 -2.67
N HIS A 12 -3.81 -10.37 -2.93
CA HIS A 12 -3.73 -9.46 -4.07
C HIS A 12 -3.97 -10.15 -5.41
N GLN A 13 -3.39 -11.32 -5.61
CA GLN A 13 -3.53 -12.08 -6.86
C GLN A 13 -4.95 -12.63 -7.04
N ASN A 14 -5.60 -13.09 -5.96
CA ASN A 14 -6.89 -13.79 -6.02
C ASN A 14 -8.08 -12.87 -5.71
N ILE A 15 -8.50 -12.79 -4.45
CA ILE A 15 -9.74 -12.10 -4.04
C ILE A 15 -9.75 -10.61 -4.41
N CYS A 16 -8.58 -9.99 -4.45
CA CYS A 16 -8.42 -8.59 -4.85
C CYS A 16 -8.38 -8.36 -6.37
N ARG A 17 -8.41 -9.44 -7.18
CA ARG A 17 -8.27 -9.44 -8.65
C ARG A 17 -7.07 -8.62 -9.14
N LYS A 18 -5.86 -9.03 -8.75
CA LYS A 18 -4.61 -8.32 -9.06
C LYS A 18 -4.69 -6.84 -8.68
N ARG A 19 -5.13 -6.59 -7.44
CA ARG A 19 -5.32 -5.25 -6.83
C ARG A 19 -6.36 -4.34 -7.48
N LYS A 20 -7.11 -4.79 -8.50
CA LYS A 20 -8.16 -3.98 -9.15
C LYS A 20 -9.34 -3.68 -8.23
N LEU A 21 -9.68 -4.60 -7.33
CA LEU A 21 -10.81 -4.42 -6.41
C LEU A 21 -10.38 -3.90 -5.04
N VAL A 22 -9.24 -4.39 -4.55
CA VAL A 22 -8.71 -4.05 -3.22
C VAL A 22 -7.17 -3.98 -3.30
N SER A 23 -6.60 -2.88 -2.86
CA SER A 23 -5.17 -2.74 -2.59
C SER A 23 -4.94 -2.74 -1.08
N ILE A 24 -3.87 -3.41 -0.67
CA ILE A 24 -3.51 -3.61 0.74
C ILE A 24 -2.15 -2.94 0.92
N GLY A 25 -2.10 -1.92 1.77
CA GLY A 25 -0.89 -1.31 2.27
C GLY A 25 -0.56 -1.84 3.66
N THR A 26 0.72 -2.02 3.94
CA THR A 26 1.20 -2.50 5.23
C THR A 26 2.46 -1.71 5.58
N HIS A 27 2.42 -1.07 6.74
CA HIS A 27 3.32 0.00 7.11
C HIS A 27 3.87 -0.25 8.50
N ASP A 28 5.15 0.04 8.71
CA ASP A 28 5.73 0.07 10.05
C ASP A 28 5.14 1.27 10.81
N LEU A 29 4.25 0.98 11.77
CA LEU A 29 3.54 2.02 12.52
C LEU A 29 4.51 2.89 13.32
N ASP A 30 5.66 2.35 13.73
CA ASP A 30 6.63 3.09 14.54
C ASP A 30 7.37 4.16 13.72
N THR A 31 7.23 4.14 12.38
CA THR A 31 7.86 5.10 11.46
C THR A 31 6.94 6.21 10.98
N ILE A 32 5.64 6.14 11.26
CA ILE A 32 4.61 7.03 10.70
C ILE A 32 3.77 7.64 11.83
N THR A 33 3.15 8.80 11.58
CA THR A 33 2.37 9.50 12.61
C THR A 33 0.92 9.77 12.17
N GLY A 34 -0.04 9.37 13.00
CA GLY A 34 -1.46 9.65 12.76
C GLY A 34 -1.87 11.08 13.16
N PRO A 35 -3.01 11.60 12.69
CA PRO A 35 -4.03 10.92 11.87
C PRO A 35 -3.61 10.67 10.41
N PHE A 36 -4.16 9.62 9.80
CA PHE A 36 -3.91 9.26 8.41
C PHE A 36 -5.03 9.76 7.49
N THR A 37 -4.67 10.24 6.31
CA THR A 37 -5.61 10.80 5.32
C THR A 37 -5.55 10.00 4.03
N TYR A 38 -6.70 9.52 3.56
CA TYR A 38 -6.86 8.99 2.20
C TYR A 38 -7.44 10.09 1.30
N THR A 39 -6.69 10.48 0.27
CA THR A 39 -7.08 11.55 -0.67
C THR A 39 -6.57 11.24 -2.07
N ALA A 40 -6.86 12.12 -3.04
CA ALA A 40 -6.32 12.02 -4.39
C ALA A 40 -5.62 13.32 -4.78
N LEU A 41 -4.41 13.21 -5.32
CA LEU A 41 -3.57 14.35 -5.71
C LEU A 41 -3.28 14.32 -7.22
N PRO A 42 -3.07 15.49 -7.86
CA PRO A 42 -2.53 15.53 -9.20
C PRO A 42 -1.17 14.81 -9.26
N PRO A 43 -0.84 14.08 -10.34
CA PRO A 43 0.41 13.32 -10.42
C PRO A 43 1.66 14.16 -10.13
N LYS A 44 1.66 15.41 -10.59
CA LYS A 44 2.75 16.39 -10.38
C LYS A 44 3.02 16.75 -8.92
N ASP A 45 2.01 16.61 -8.05
CA ASP A 45 2.09 16.97 -6.63
C ASP A 45 2.47 15.76 -5.75
N ILE A 46 2.64 14.59 -6.37
CA ILE A 46 3.07 13.36 -5.71
C ILE A 46 4.59 13.27 -5.82
N ARG A 47 5.28 13.23 -4.68
CA ARG A 47 6.73 13.03 -4.63
C ARG A 47 7.11 12.22 -3.40
N PHE A 48 7.70 11.05 -3.62
CA PHE A 48 8.18 10.19 -2.54
C PHE A 48 9.15 9.14 -3.07
N ARG A 49 9.84 8.46 -2.15
CA ARG A 49 10.65 7.28 -2.45
C ARG A 49 9.79 6.03 -2.37
N THR A 50 9.61 5.35 -3.49
CA THR A 50 8.88 4.07 -3.53
C THR A 50 9.72 2.93 -2.95
N LEU A 51 9.08 1.84 -2.54
CA LEU A 51 9.75 0.68 -1.95
C LEU A 51 10.88 0.09 -2.81
N THR A 52 10.75 0.14 -4.14
CA THR A 52 11.71 -0.48 -5.08
C THR A 52 12.81 0.46 -5.57
N LEU A 53 12.67 1.78 -5.34
CA LEU A 53 13.57 2.78 -5.90
C LEU A 53 14.57 3.27 -4.84
N ASP A 54 15.72 3.73 -5.31
CA ASP A 54 16.85 4.18 -4.51
C ASP A 54 16.70 5.61 -3.99
N LYS A 55 15.95 6.45 -4.71
CA LYS A 55 15.72 7.86 -4.39
C LYS A 55 14.26 8.27 -4.57
N GLU A 56 13.95 9.52 -4.22
CA GLU A 56 12.65 10.11 -4.45
C GLU A 56 12.44 10.47 -5.93
N TYR A 57 11.23 10.23 -6.40
CA TYR A 57 10.78 10.56 -7.75
C TYR A 57 9.42 11.26 -7.66
N ASN A 58 9.09 12.05 -8.68
CA ASN A 58 7.74 12.60 -8.81
C ASN A 58 6.77 11.55 -9.39
N GLY A 59 5.46 11.79 -9.28
CA GLY A 59 4.42 10.88 -9.77
C GLY A 59 4.64 10.46 -11.23
N PRO A 60 4.75 11.38 -12.20
CA PRO A 60 5.01 11.06 -13.60
C PRO A 60 6.21 10.15 -13.83
N GLU A 61 7.34 10.44 -13.20
CA GLU A 61 8.56 9.63 -13.27
C GLU A 61 8.32 8.21 -12.73
N ILE A 62 7.62 8.09 -11.60
CA ILE A 62 7.25 6.80 -11.01
C ILE A 62 6.43 5.98 -12.00
N LEU A 63 5.41 6.56 -12.65
CA LEU A 63 4.58 5.83 -13.61
C LEU A 63 5.39 5.46 -14.86
N ASP A 64 6.25 6.34 -15.37
CA ASP A 64 7.07 6.04 -16.55
C ASP A 64 8.05 4.89 -16.31
N ILE A 65 8.66 4.84 -15.13
CA ILE A 65 9.52 3.73 -14.71
C ILE A 65 8.70 2.44 -14.61
N TYR A 66 7.55 2.49 -13.96
CA TYR A 66 6.72 1.31 -13.73
C TYR A 66 5.94 0.83 -14.96
N ARG A 67 5.62 1.71 -15.91
CA ARG A 67 5.02 1.36 -17.20
C ARG A 67 5.96 0.49 -18.04
N LYS A 68 7.28 0.69 -17.91
CA LYS A 68 8.31 -0.14 -18.56
C LYS A 68 8.53 -1.48 -17.85
N ASN A 69 8.12 -1.60 -16.59
CA ASN A 69 8.28 -2.82 -15.82
C ASN A 69 7.04 -3.73 -15.97
N LYS A 70 7.23 -4.94 -16.51
CA LYS A 70 6.14 -5.91 -16.76
C LYS A 70 5.32 -6.24 -15.51
N ASN A 71 5.92 -6.23 -14.32
CA ASN A 71 5.25 -6.57 -13.07
C ASN A 71 4.32 -5.45 -12.60
N TYR A 72 4.69 -4.19 -12.84
CA TYR A 72 3.96 -3.01 -12.36
C TYR A 72 3.05 -2.38 -13.40
N LYS A 73 3.30 -2.59 -14.70
CA LYS A 73 2.51 -2.04 -15.80
C LYS A 73 1.00 -2.20 -15.59
N GLN A 74 0.56 -3.42 -15.24
CA GLN A 74 -0.85 -3.72 -15.01
C GLN A 74 -1.51 -2.89 -13.90
N PHE A 75 -0.73 -2.36 -12.95
CA PHE A 75 -1.24 -1.52 -11.86
C PHE A 75 -1.23 -0.03 -12.25
N VAL A 76 -0.26 0.39 -13.07
CA VAL A 76 -0.23 1.72 -13.68
C VAL A 76 -1.48 1.93 -14.55
N ASP A 77 -1.81 0.95 -15.39
CA ASP A 77 -2.98 0.96 -16.29
C ASP A 77 -4.31 1.18 -15.53
N ILE A 78 -4.37 0.91 -14.22
CA ILE A 78 -5.57 1.09 -13.39
C ILE A 78 -5.86 2.57 -13.15
N ILE A 79 -4.83 3.39 -12.93
CA ILE A 79 -4.99 4.77 -12.50
C ILE A 79 -4.54 5.80 -13.54
N GLU A 80 -3.72 5.44 -14.52
CA GLU A 80 -3.05 6.42 -15.41
C GLU A 80 -3.98 7.31 -16.24
N ASN A 81 -5.23 6.89 -16.45
CA ASN A 81 -6.22 7.65 -17.21
C ASN A 81 -7.05 8.62 -16.35
N TYR A 82 -6.79 8.69 -15.04
CA TYR A 82 -7.49 9.58 -14.12
C TYR A 82 -6.69 10.88 -13.89
N PRO A 83 -7.36 12.02 -13.68
CA PRO A 83 -6.68 13.30 -13.45
C PRO A 83 -6.00 13.38 -12.08
N LEU A 84 -6.44 12.56 -11.12
CA LEU A 84 -5.95 12.52 -9.74
C LEU A 84 -5.62 11.07 -9.37
N TYR A 85 -4.54 10.87 -8.62
CA TYR A 85 -4.14 9.55 -8.13
C TYR A 85 -4.33 9.43 -6.63
N PRO A 86 -4.83 8.28 -6.16
CA PRO A 86 -5.08 8.07 -4.75
C PRO A 86 -3.76 7.96 -3.98
N VAL A 87 -3.70 8.61 -2.83
CA VAL A 87 -2.55 8.55 -1.91
C VAL A 87 -3.04 8.39 -0.49
N VAL A 88 -2.22 7.74 0.32
CA VAL A 88 -2.39 7.68 1.77
C VAL A 88 -1.29 8.55 2.39
N LEU A 89 -1.70 9.51 3.20
CA LEU A 89 -0.84 10.47 3.87
C LEU A 89 -0.89 10.28 5.38
N ASP A 90 0.20 10.61 6.06
CA ASP A 90 0.26 10.73 7.50
C ASP A 90 -0.03 12.19 7.94
N SER A 91 0.06 12.48 9.24
CA SER A 91 -0.20 13.83 9.77
C SER A 91 0.83 14.87 9.34
N THR A 92 1.98 14.44 8.83
CA THR A 92 3.06 15.29 8.35
C THR A 92 3.01 15.51 6.83
N ASN A 93 1.95 15.03 6.17
CA ASN A 93 1.80 14.98 4.71
C ASN A 93 2.85 14.07 4.02
N THR A 94 3.44 13.13 4.75
CA THR A 94 4.33 12.11 4.17
C THR A 94 3.48 11.07 3.44
N ILE A 95 3.81 10.79 2.18
CA ILE A 95 3.14 9.76 1.39
C ILE A 95 3.55 8.37 1.89
N LEU A 96 2.56 7.60 2.32
CA LEU A 96 2.69 6.23 2.80
C LEU A 96 2.52 5.22 1.67
N SER A 97 1.55 5.45 0.79
CA SER A 97 1.30 4.57 -0.37
C SER A 97 0.66 5.32 -1.53
N LEU A 98 0.86 4.78 -2.73
CA LEU A 98 0.19 5.15 -3.98
C LEU A 98 -0.62 3.94 -4.46
N PRO A 99 -1.83 3.71 -3.95
CA PRO A 99 -2.65 2.58 -4.37
C PRO A 99 -3.04 2.66 -5.86
N PRO A 100 -3.19 1.53 -6.57
CA PRO A 100 -2.85 0.15 -6.20
C PRO A 100 -1.39 -0.23 -6.55
N ILE A 101 -0.52 0.75 -6.78
CA ILE A 101 0.80 0.55 -7.39
C ILE A 101 1.83 0.09 -6.35
N ILE A 102 2.16 0.94 -5.38
CA ILE A 102 3.31 0.71 -4.49
C ILE A 102 3.19 1.45 -3.15
N ASN A 103 3.89 0.92 -2.13
CA ASN A 103 4.07 1.59 -0.85
C ASN A 103 5.36 2.43 -0.84
N SER A 104 5.42 3.37 0.09
CA SER A 104 6.60 4.18 0.38
C SER A 104 7.69 3.33 1.05
N TYR A 105 8.94 3.62 0.72
CA TYR A 105 10.09 3.04 1.41
C TYR A 105 10.15 3.47 2.88
N HIS A 106 9.66 4.67 3.19
CA HIS A 106 9.70 5.28 4.52
C HIS A 106 9.10 4.36 5.59
N SER A 107 7.95 3.76 5.27
CA SER A 107 7.17 2.94 6.18
C SER A 107 7.27 1.44 5.88
N ARG A 108 8.36 1.00 5.24
CA ARG A 108 8.53 -0.42 4.86
C ARG A 108 8.61 -1.31 6.11
N LEU A 109 8.06 -2.52 5.99
CA LEU A 109 8.24 -3.54 7.03
C LEU A 109 9.67 -4.09 6.98
N THR A 110 10.24 -4.35 8.16
CA THR A 110 11.52 -5.04 8.34
C THR A 110 11.35 -6.17 9.35
N SER A 111 12.34 -7.04 9.48
CA SER A 111 12.31 -8.10 10.50
C SER A 111 12.24 -7.56 11.94
N ASN A 112 12.55 -6.28 12.13
CA ASN A 112 12.51 -5.60 13.43
C ASN A 112 11.18 -4.87 13.69
N THR A 113 10.29 -4.79 12.71
CA THR A 113 8.99 -4.10 12.85
C THR A 113 8.13 -4.79 13.91
N LYS A 114 7.63 -4.01 14.87
CA LYS A 114 6.80 -4.51 15.98
C LYS A 114 5.33 -4.19 15.79
N ASN A 115 5.05 -2.96 15.35
CA ASN A 115 3.70 -2.45 15.18
C ASN A 115 3.42 -2.28 13.68
N ILE A 116 2.33 -2.85 13.19
CA ILE A 116 1.98 -2.81 11.77
C ILE A 116 0.67 -2.05 11.61
N PHE A 117 0.71 -0.98 10.83
CA PHE A 117 -0.48 -0.32 10.31
C PHE A 117 -0.88 -0.96 8.98
N ILE A 118 -2.15 -1.30 8.84
CA ILE A 118 -2.71 -1.95 7.65
C ILE A 118 -3.82 -1.07 7.12
N GLU A 119 -3.68 -0.54 5.90
CA GLU A 119 -4.78 0.08 5.17
C GLU A 119 -5.23 -0.78 3.99
N CYS A 120 -6.54 -0.74 3.72
CA CYS A 120 -7.16 -1.37 2.57
C CYS A 120 -7.94 -0.31 1.79
N THR A 121 -7.50 -0.02 0.57
CA THR A 121 -8.21 0.87 -0.36
C THR A 121 -8.92 0.03 -1.40
N ALA A 122 -10.18 0.31 -1.70
CA ALA A 122 -11.00 -0.59 -2.50
C ALA A 122 -12.15 0.11 -3.21
N THR A 123 -12.53 -0.47 -4.34
CA THR A 123 -13.80 -0.17 -5.04
C THR A 123 -14.94 -1.06 -4.55
N ASP A 124 -14.63 -2.15 -3.85
CA ASP A 124 -15.59 -3.08 -3.22
C ASP A 124 -15.35 -3.14 -1.70
N LEU A 125 -16.23 -2.50 -0.93
CA LEU A 125 -16.13 -2.40 0.53
C LEU A 125 -16.24 -3.77 1.21
N VAL A 126 -17.04 -4.69 0.70
CA VAL A 126 -17.24 -6.02 1.31
C VAL A 126 -15.96 -6.82 1.18
N LYS A 127 -15.35 -6.82 -0.02
CA LYS A 127 -14.05 -7.47 -0.23
C LYS A 127 -12.95 -6.83 0.59
N ALA A 128 -12.94 -5.50 0.73
CA ALA A 128 -11.97 -4.80 1.58
C ALA A 128 -12.05 -5.30 3.03
N LYS A 129 -13.27 -5.39 3.59
CA LYS A 129 -13.49 -5.89 4.95
C LYS A 129 -13.06 -7.35 5.10
N ILE A 130 -13.38 -8.20 4.12
CA ILE A 130 -12.97 -9.62 4.15
C ILE A 130 -11.44 -9.72 4.15
N VAL A 131 -10.76 -9.00 3.25
CA VAL A 131 -9.30 -9.00 3.12
C VAL A 131 -8.63 -8.50 4.40
N LEU A 132 -9.10 -7.38 4.95
CA LEU A 132 -8.59 -6.83 6.20
C LEU A 132 -8.75 -7.83 7.36
N ASN A 133 -9.96 -8.37 7.53
CA ASN A 133 -10.24 -9.37 8.57
C ASN A 133 -9.36 -10.61 8.38
N SER A 134 -9.14 -11.06 7.15
CA SER A 134 -8.31 -12.24 6.87
C SER A 134 -6.87 -12.04 7.35
N ILE A 135 -6.27 -10.89 7.06
CA ILE A 135 -4.90 -10.57 7.50
C ILE A 135 -4.84 -10.46 9.01
N VAL A 136 -5.73 -9.67 9.62
CA VAL A 136 -5.73 -9.44 11.07
C VAL A 136 -5.97 -10.76 11.81
N THR A 137 -6.96 -11.56 11.41
CA THR A 137 -7.25 -12.84 12.07
C THR A 137 -6.11 -13.84 11.90
N CYS A 138 -5.48 -13.95 10.73
CA CYS A 138 -4.38 -14.91 10.51
C CYS A 138 -3.13 -14.57 11.33
N PHE A 139 -2.83 -13.28 11.51
CA PHE A 139 -1.56 -12.84 12.11
C PHE A 139 -1.66 -12.30 13.54
N SER A 140 -2.86 -12.00 14.03
CA SER A 140 -3.06 -11.53 15.41
C SER A 140 -2.58 -12.51 16.48
N LYS A 141 -2.55 -13.81 16.19
CA LYS A 141 -1.98 -14.82 17.09
C LYS A 141 -0.48 -14.65 17.36
N TYR A 142 0.22 -13.89 16.52
CA TYR A 142 1.64 -13.56 16.69
C TYR A 142 1.84 -12.21 17.40
N SER A 143 0.77 -11.50 17.73
CA SER A 143 0.83 -10.25 18.48
C SER A 143 1.09 -10.52 19.96
N ALA A 144 1.91 -9.69 20.59
CA ALA A 144 2.21 -9.80 22.03
C ALA A 144 0.94 -9.65 22.90
N LYS A 145 0.00 -8.80 22.47
CA LYS A 145 -1.34 -8.71 23.05
C LYS A 145 -2.28 -9.64 22.26
N PRO A 146 -2.85 -10.68 22.88
CA PRO A 146 -3.80 -11.56 22.22
C PRO A 146 -5.03 -10.78 21.71
N PHE A 147 -5.55 -11.21 20.56
CA PHE A 147 -6.83 -10.72 20.07
C PHE A 147 -7.95 -11.31 20.93
N THR A 148 -8.63 -10.43 21.68
CA THR A 148 -9.81 -10.75 22.51
C THR A 148 -11.09 -10.41 21.78
#